data_AF-A0A5B7TUL2-F1
#
_entry.id   AF-A0A5B7TUL2-F1
#
_cell.length_a   1.000
_cell.length_b   1.000
_cell.length_c   1.000
_cell.angle_alpha   90.00
_cell.angle_beta   90.00
_cell.angle_gamma   90.00
#
_symmetry.space_group_name_H-M   'P 1'
#
loop_
_entity.id
_entity.type
_entity.pdbx_description
1 polymer ?
#
loop_
_entity_poly.entity_id
_entity_poly.type
_entity_poly.pdbx_seq_one_letter_code
_entity_poly.pdbx_strand_id
1 'polypeptide(L)'
;MKYVKLLSVVVVLFLVSSCATVRVSSDYDREVDFSQYKTFAFYKKGIDKVDISDLDKRRILRAVEADLLAKGFTKSENPDLLVNIFTKSREKIDVYNNNYNGWYPWYYGGFGPYGFGMGAYNNVTRSTEGTLFIDLIDANKKELAWQGMGTGALASSNDISKKEARIKEFVTEIMAKYPPMAE
;
A
#
# COMPACT_ATOMS: atom_id res chain seq x y z
N MET A 1 -37.63 -7.89 -21.60
CA MET A 1 -36.25 -8.34 -21.93
C MET A 1 -35.18 -7.25 -21.77
N LYS A 2 -35.43 -5.96 -22.05
CA LYS A 2 -34.43 -4.88 -21.85
C LYS A 2 -33.96 -4.73 -20.39
N TYR A 3 -34.87 -4.85 -19.42
CA TYR A 3 -34.54 -4.73 -17.99
C TYR A 3 -33.71 -5.91 -17.46
N VAL A 4 -33.86 -7.12 -18.00
CA VAL A 4 -33.07 -8.29 -17.60
C VAL A 4 -31.61 -8.16 -18.07
N LYS A 5 -31.39 -7.60 -19.26
CA LYS A 5 -30.05 -7.25 -19.77
C LYS A 5 -29.41 -6.10 -18.98
N LEU A 6 -30.21 -5.12 -18.54
CA LEU A 6 -29.72 -4.02 -17.71
C LEU A 6 -29.32 -4.51 -16.30
N LEU A 7 -30.11 -5.43 -15.72
CA LEU A 7 -29.83 -6.02 -14.40
C LEU A 7 -28.55 -6.85 -14.41
N SER A 8 -28.27 -7.57 -15.50
CA SER A 8 -27.06 -8.38 -15.63
C SER A 8 -25.79 -7.53 -15.77
N VAL A 9 -25.87 -6.36 -16.42
CA VAL A 9 -24.73 -5.41 -16.49
C VAL A 9 -24.44 -4.82 -15.10
N VAL A 10 -25.47 -4.50 -14.32
CA VAL A 10 -25.30 -3.96 -12.95
C VAL A 10 -24.69 -5.01 -12.02
N VAL A 11 -25.13 -6.26 -12.08
CA VAL A 11 -24.57 -7.37 -11.26
C VAL A 11 -23.10 -7.63 -11.62
N VAL A 12 -22.73 -7.56 -12.90
CA VAL A 12 -21.32 -7.67 -13.32
C VAL A 12 -20.48 -6.49 -12.81
N LEU A 13 -21.02 -5.27 -12.77
CA LEU A 13 -20.32 -4.12 -12.20
C LEU A 13 -20.04 -4.27 -10.69
N PHE A 14 -20.96 -4.84 -9.94
CA PHE A 14 -20.78 -5.06 -8.49
C PHE A 14 -19.77 -6.17 -8.16
N LEU A 15 -19.53 -7.13 -9.06
CA LEU A 15 -18.55 -8.20 -8.84
C LEU A 15 -17.09 -7.73 -8.95
N VAL A 16 -16.83 -6.51 -9.42
CA VAL A 16 -15.47 -5.96 -9.57
C VAL A 16 -15.08 -5.01 -8.42
N SER A 17 -15.91 -4.85 -7.38
CA SER A 17 -15.51 -4.07 -6.20
C SER A 17 -14.53 -4.87 -5.33
N SER A 18 -13.28 -4.97 -5.79
CA SER A 18 -12.17 -5.47 -4.98
C SER A 18 -11.93 -4.49 -3.82
N CYS A 19 -11.95 -4.98 -2.58
CA CYS A 19 -11.46 -4.21 -1.44
C CYS A 19 -10.02 -3.80 -1.70
N ALA A 20 -9.73 -2.49 -1.72
CA ALA A 20 -8.36 -2.00 -1.75
C ALA A 20 -7.63 -2.52 -0.51
N THR A 21 -6.61 -3.34 -0.73
CA THR A 21 -5.83 -3.95 0.36
C THR A 21 -4.68 -3.06 0.83
N VAL A 22 -4.46 -1.93 0.14
CA VAL A 22 -3.50 -0.87 0.48
C VAL A 22 -4.29 0.35 0.96
N ARG A 23 -3.96 0.84 2.15
CA ARG A 23 -4.52 2.09 2.69
C ARG A 23 -3.71 3.25 2.14
N VAL A 24 -4.35 4.11 1.35
CA VAL A 24 -3.70 5.25 0.71
C VAL A 24 -4.22 6.57 1.27
N SER A 25 -3.29 7.47 1.56
CA SER A 25 -3.56 8.88 1.84
C SER A 25 -2.58 9.74 1.05
N SER A 26 -2.96 10.98 0.75
CA SER A 26 -2.09 11.96 0.11
C SER A 26 -2.22 13.31 0.80
N ASP A 27 -1.13 14.06 0.85
CA ASP A 27 -1.06 15.44 1.33
C ASP A 27 -0.39 16.30 0.26
N TYR A 28 -0.77 17.57 0.16
CA TYR A 28 -0.33 18.46 -0.91
C TYR A 28 -0.42 19.94 -0.56
N ASP A 29 0.40 20.74 -1.22
CA ASP A 29 0.33 22.19 -1.13
C ASP A 29 -0.90 22.72 -1.89
N ARG A 30 -1.84 23.34 -1.16
CA ARG A 30 -3.11 23.84 -1.71
C ARG A 30 -2.94 25.11 -2.54
N GLU A 31 -1.79 25.79 -2.43
CA GLU A 31 -1.49 27.01 -3.20
C GLU A 31 -0.85 26.69 -4.56
N VAL A 32 -0.50 25.43 -4.80
CA VAL A 32 0.16 24.98 -6.03
C VAL A 32 -0.85 24.56 -7.09
N ASP A 33 -0.74 25.14 -8.28
CA ASP A 33 -1.44 24.64 -9.47
C ASP A 33 -0.70 23.42 -10.04
N PHE A 34 -1.21 22.22 -9.80
CA PHE A 34 -0.60 20.98 -10.30
C PHE A 34 -0.69 20.81 -11.82
N SER A 35 -1.51 21.60 -12.51
CA SER A 35 -1.64 21.54 -13.97
C SER A 35 -0.39 22.07 -14.68
N GLN A 36 0.44 22.87 -13.99
CA GLN A 36 1.67 23.44 -14.52
C GLN A 36 2.78 22.39 -14.72
N TYR A 37 2.76 21.31 -13.94
CA TYR A 37 3.78 20.29 -14.00
C TYR A 37 3.56 19.36 -15.20
N LYS A 38 4.60 19.17 -16.02
CA LYS A 38 4.59 18.29 -17.20
C LYS A 38 5.76 17.35 -17.27
N THR A 39 6.87 17.70 -16.64
CA THR A 39 8.11 16.95 -16.71
C THR A 39 8.58 16.48 -15.35
N PHE A 40 9.23 15.32 -15.30
CA PHE A 40 9.73 14.76 -14.06
C PHE A 40 11.13 14.15 -14.20
N ALA A 41 11.84 14.06 -13.08
CA ALA A 41 13.03 13.23 -12.95
C ALA A 41 13.08 12.59 -11.57
N PHE A 42 13.81 11.48 -11.44
CA PHE A 42 14.02 10.82 -10.15
C PHE A 42 15.14 11.49 -9.34
N TYR A 43 14.86 11.82 -8.08
CA TYR A 43 15.84 12.37 -7.15
C TYR A 43 16.75 11.28 -6.59
N LYS A 44 17.75 10.86 -7.38
CA LYS A 44 18.66 9.74 -7.08
C LYS A 44 19.27 9.80 -5.67
N LYS A 45 19.75 10.97 -5.24
CA LYS A 45 20.39 11.15 -3.92
C LYS A 45 19.50 10.78 -2.74
N GLY A 46 18.19 10.96 -2.84
CA GLY A 46 17.23 10.54 -1.82
C GLY A 46 16.97 9.05 -1.88
N ILE A 47 16.74 8.53 -3.09
CA ILE A 47 16.37 7.15 -3.36
C ILE A 47 17.49 6.15 -2.99
N ASP A 48 18.75 6.53 -3.24
CA ASP A 48 19.89 5.66 -2.97
C ASP A 48 20.03 5.31 -1.48
N LYS A 49 19.59 6.22 -0.60
CA LYS A 49 19.63 6.05 0.86
C LYS A 49 18.52 5.16 1.43
N VAL A 50 17.55 4.75 0.60
CA VAL A 50 16.44 3.91 1.04
C VAL A 50 16.95 2.50 1.33
N ASP A 51 16.64 1.99 2.51
CA ASP A 51 17.10 0.69 3.00
C ASP A 51 16.23 -0.47 2.48
N ILE A 52 16.29 -0.70 1.17
CA ILE A 52 15.67 -1.82 0.46
C ILE A 52 16.60 -2.33 -0.65
N SER A 53 16.33 -3.53 -1.18
CA SER A 53 17.13 -4.08 -2.28
C SER A 53 17.06 -3.21 -3.55
N ASP A 54 18.17 -3.14 -4.29
CA ASP A 54 18.21 -2.37 -5.54
C ASP A 54 17.22 -2.89 -6.60
N LEU A 55 16.86 -4.18 -6.54
CA LEU A 55 15.81 -4.77 -7.37
C LEU A 55 14.45 -4.14 -7.05
N ASP A 56 14.12 -4.00 -5.76
CA ASP A 56 12.86 -3.40 -5.34
C ASP A 56 12.83 -1.90 -5.60
N LYS A 57 13.95 -1.19 -5.41
CA LYS A 57 14.09 0.22 -5.84
C LYS A 57 13.73 0.34 -7.32
N ARG A 58 14.37 -0.45 -8.19
CA ARG A 58 14.10 -0.41 -9.64
C ARG A 58 12.65 -0.74 -9.99
N ARG A 59 12.03 -1.68 -9.29
CA ARG A 59 10.60 -2.03 -9.49
C ARG A 59 9.68 -0.87 -9.14
N ILE A 60 9.90 -0.23 -7.99
CA ILE A 60 9.14 0.95 -7.56
C ILE A 60 9.31 2.07 -8.59
N LEU A 61 10.55 2.41 -8.95
CA LEU A 61 10.82 3.50 -9.89
C LEU A 61 10.18 3.25 -11.26
N ARG A 62 10.23 2.01 -11.77
CA ARG A 62 9.57 1.66 -13.04
C ARG A 62 8.05 1.78 -12.96
N ALA A 63 7.45 1.38 -11.84
CA ALA A 63 6.01 1.52 -11.65
C ALA A 63 5.61 3.00 -11.58
N VAL A 64 6.35 3.83 -10.84
CA VAL A 64 6.08 5.28 -10.74
C VAL A 64 6.25 5.96 -12.09
N GLU A 65 7.31 5.61 -12.82
CA GLU A 65 7.52 6.08 -14.19
C GLU A 65 6.35 5.71 -15.09
N ALA A 66 5.91 4.45 -15.09
CA ALA A 66 4.80 4.00 -15.93
C ALA A 66 3.51 4.78 -15.63
N ASP A 67 3.20 5.02 -14.35
CA ASP A 67 2.01 5.78 -13.95
C ASP A 67 2.10 7.26 -14.33
N LEU A 68 3.27 7.90 -14.17
CA LEU A 68 3.46 9.29 -14.58
C LEU A 68 3.39 9.45 -16.10
N LEU A 69 4.01 8.55 -16.86
CA LEU A 69 3.91 8.53 -18.32
C LEU A 69 2.45 8.33 -18.77
N ALA A 70 1.70 7.42 -18.11
CA ALA A 70 0.28 7.21 -18.40
C ALA A 70 -0.58 8.44 -18.11
N LYS A 71 -0.17 9.30 -17.16
CA LYS A 71 -0.79 10.59 -16.86
C LYS A 71 -0.32 11.74 -17.78
N GLY A 72 0.52 11.45 -18.78
CA GLY A 72 0.98 12.42 -19.78
C GLY A 72 2.23 13.20 -19.39
N PHE A 73 2.93 12.81 -18.32
CA PHE A 73 4.22 13.40 -17.99
C PHE A 73 5.33 12.86 -18.90
N THR A 74 6.44 13.60 -19.00
CA THR A 74 7.64 13.16 -19.71
C THR A 74 8.89 13.31 -18.85
N LYS A 75 9.93 12.50 -19.12
CA LYS A 75 11.22 12.66 -18.44
C LYS A 75 12.00 13.84 -19.01
N SER A 76 12.66 14.61 -18.14
CA SER A 76 13.50 15.73 -18.53
C SER A 76 14.77 15.80 -17.66
N GLU A 77 15.86 16.31 -18.23
CA GLU A 77 17.06 16.68 -17.45
C GLU A 77 16.86 17.96 -16.63
N ASN A 78 15.96 18.83 -17.10
CA ASN A 78 15.46 20.01 -16.39
C ASN A 78 13.97 19.79 -16.10
N PRO A 79 13.62 19.00 -15.08
CA PRO A 79 12.24 18.64 -14.79
C PRO A 79 11.51 19.74 -14.02
N ASP A 80 10.18 19.72 -14.06
CA ASP A 80 9.34 20.55 -13.18
C ASP A 80 9.18 19.88 -11.80
N LEU A 81 9.15 18.54 -11.78
CA LEU A 81 9.02 17.73 -10.57
C LEU A 81 10.20 16.78 -10.36
N LEU A 82 10.68 16.72 -9.13
CA LEU A 82 11.61 15.71 -8.65
C LEU A 82 10.83 14.65 -7.86
N VAL A 83 10.90 13.41 -8.33
CA VAL A 83 10.26 12.26 -7.69
C VAL A 83 11.23 11.64 -6.69
N ASN A 84 10.86 11.59 -5.42
CA ASN A 84 11.59 10.87 -4.37
C ASN A 84 10.73 9.73 -3.81
N ILE A 85 11.37 8.68 -3.32
CA ILE A 85 10.69 7.58 -2.63
C ILE A 85 11.39 7.30 -1.31
N PHE A 86 10.62 6.86 -0.31
CA PHE A 86 11.18 6.23 0.88
C PHE A 86 10.21 5.20 1.44
N THR A 87 10.75 4.23 2.17
CA THR A 87 9.98 3.12 2.73
C THR A 87 10.16 3.05 4.23
N LYS A 88 9.09 2.69 4.95
CA LYS A 88 9.16 2.28 6.36
C LYS A 88 8.60 0.88 6.48
N SER A 89 9.16 0.06 7.35
CA SER A 89 8.60 -1.24 7.69
C SER A 89 8.39 -1.35 9.20
N ARG A 90 7.29 -1.99 9.60
CA ARG A 90 6.97 -2.28 10.99
C ARG A 90 6.51 -3.72 11.10
N GLU A 91 7.08 -4.47 12.05
CA GLU A 91 6.59 -5.80 12.39
C GLU A 91 5.26 -5.66 13.13
N LYS A 92 4.19 -6.24 12.57
CA LYS A 92 2.86 -6.32 13.19
C LYS A 92 2.68 -7.73 13.73
N ILE A 93 2.61 -7.85 15.05
CA ILE A 93 2.34 -9.12 15.74
C ILE A 93 0.86 -9.13 16.11
N ASP A 94 0.07 -9.88 15.36
CA ASP A 94 -1.33 -10.13 15.67
C ASP A 94 -1.42 -11.40 16.51
N VAL A 95 -1.70 -11.25 17.81
CA VAL A 95 -1.93 -12.38 18.72
C VAL A 95 -3.41 -12.70 18.72
N TYR A 96 -3.81 -13.80 18.06
CA TYR A 96 -5.16 -14.32 18.15
C TYR A 96 -5.24 -15.21 19.38
N ASN A 97 -5.72 -14.63 20.49
CA ASN A 97 -6.01 -15.37 21.70
C ASN A 97 -7.43 -15.93 21.58
N ASN A 98 -7.57 -17.21 21.21
CA ASN A 98 -8.87 -17.88 21.22
C ASN A 98 -9.22 -18.31 22.65
N ASN A 99 -9.23 -17.35 23.58
CA ASN A 99 -9.74 -17.57 24.93
C ASN A 99 -11.26 -17.43 24.90
N TYR A 100 -11.92 -18.35 24.20
CA TYR A 100 -13.34 -18.62 24.45
C TYR A 100 -13.43 -19.40 25.76
N ASN A 101 -13.08 -18.74 26.87
CA ASN A 101 -13.47 -19.14 28.21
C ASN A 101 -14.98 -18.86 28.30
N GLY A 102 -15.75 -19.71 27.62
CA GLY A 102 -17.17 -19.84 27.84
C GLY A 102 -17.37 -19.99 29.34
N TRP A 103 -18.12 -19.06 29.91
CA TRP A 103 -18.58 -19.09 31.28
C TRP A 103 -19.42 -20.35 31.46
N TYR A 104 -18.80 -21.45 31.89
CA TYR A 104 -19.49 -22.67 32.30
C TYR A 104 -19.61 -22.63 33.82
N PRO A 105 -20.78 -22.24 34.37
CA PRO A 105 -21.02 -22.37 35.79
C PRO A 105 -21.22 -23.86 36.11
N TRP A 106 -20.28 -24.42 36.87
CA TRP A 106 -20.49 -25.55 37.79
C TRP A 106 -21.04 -26.86 37.19
N TYR A 107 -20.17 -27.82 36.88
CA TYR A 107 -20.46 -29.22 37.20
C TYR A 107 -19.19 -30.08 37.29
N TYR A 108 -18.85 -30.48 38.51
CA TYR A 108 -18.20 -31.74 38.91
C TYR A 108 -17.11 -32.40 38.03
N GLY A 109 -15.92 -32.53 38.60
CA GLY A 109 -15.03 -33.68 38.40
C GLY A 109 -13.88 -33.44 37.42
N GLY A 110 -12.63 -33.79 37.70
CA GLY A 110 -12.03 -34.47 38.82
C GLY A 110 -10.51 -34.31 38.73
N PHE A 111 -9.88 -34.15 39.88
CA PHE A 111 -8.42 -34.13 40.03
C PHE A 111 -7.93 -35.58 39.86
N GLY A 112 -7.27 -35.88 38.73
CA GLY A 112 -6.67 -37.19 38.45
C GLY A 112 -5.20 -37.03 38.01
N PRO A 113 -4.31 -37.97 38.35
CA PRO A 113 -2.84 -37.85 38.16
C PRO A 113 -2.34 -37.86 36.71
N TYR A 114 -3.23 -37.83 35.72
CA TYR A 114 -2.95 -37.76 34.28
C TYR A 114 -3.62 -36.54 33.64
N GLY A 115 -3.33 -35.36 34.17
CA GLY A 115 -3.93 -34.10 33.74
C GLY A 115 -3.56 -33.75 32.30
N PHE A 116 -4.42 -34.12 31.34
CA PHE A 116 -4.45 -33.48 30.02
C PHE A 116 -5.10 -32.10 30.18
N GLY A 117 -4.29 -31.12 30.56
CA GLY A 117 -4.67 -29.72 30.43
C GLY A 117 -4.92 -29.40 28.96
N MET A 118 -6.16 -29.06 28.61
CA MET A 118 -6.49 -28.46 27.31
C MET A 118 -5.73 -27.13 27.20
N GLY A 119 -4.56 -27.17 26.58
CA GLY A 119 -3.70 -26.02 26.37
C GLY A 119 -4.43 -24.99 25.50
N ALA A 120 -4.54 -23.76 25.99
CA ALA A 120 -4.97 -22.64 25.18
C ALA A 120 -3.97 -22.46 24.02
N TYR A 121 -4.39 -22.79 22.80
CA TYR A 121 -3.60 -22.55 21.59
C TYR A 121 -3.67 -21.06 21.26
N ASN A 122 -2.59 -20.32 21.56
CA ASN A 122 -2.42 -18.96 21.07
C ASN A 122 -1.93 -19.03 19.61
N ASN A 123 -2.72 -18.54 18.66
CA ASN A 123 -2.27 -18.43 17.27
C ASN A 123 -1.64 -17.04 17.08
N VAL A 124 -0.31 -16.98 17.07
CA VAL A 124 0.44 -15.74 16.82
C VAL A 124 0.70 -15.64 15.33
N THR A 125 0.03 -14.73 14.64
CA THR A 125 0.34 -14.40 13.24
C THR A 125 1.25 -13.17 13.22
N ARG A 126 2.46 -13.33 12.69
CA ARG A 126 3.35 -12.19 12.42
C ARG A 126 3.20 -11.76 10.96
N SER A 127 2.92 -10.48 10.74
CA SER A 127 2.91 -9.88 9.41
C SER A 127 3.79 -8.64 9.41
N THR A 128 4.55 -8.43 8.35
CA THR A 128 5.30 -7.17 8.19
C THR A 128 4.42 -6.19 7.43
N GLU A 129 4.10 -5.07 8.06
CA GLU A 129 3.43 -3.95 7.41
C GLU A 129 4.50 -3.03 6.81
N GLY A 130 4.34 -2.74 5.52
CA GLY A 130 5.20 -1.81 4.79
C GLY A 130 4.44 -0.54 4.46
N THR A 131 5.13 0.58 4.56
CA THR A 131 4.66 1.87 4.08
C THR A 131 5.59 2.37 2.99
N LEU A 132 5.03 2.71 1.83
CA LEU A 132 5.71 3.38 0.74
C LEU A 132 5.27 4.85 0.71
N PHE A 133 6.23 5.75 0.63
CA PHE A 133 6.03 7.16 0.40
C PHE A 133 6.55 7.53 -0.98
N ILE A 134 5.78 8.34 -1.70
CA ILE A 134 6.15 8.93 -2.98
C ILE A 134 6.03 10.44 -2.82
N ASP A 135 7.15 11.14 -2.94
CA ASP A 135 7.20 12.59 -2.86
C ASP A 135 7.35 13.17 -4.27
N LEU A 136 6.59 14.21 -4.56
CA LEU A 136 6.74 15.06 -5.74
C LEU A 136 7.18 16.44 -5.26
N ILE A 137 8.44 16.77 -5.55
CA ILE A 137 9.11 17.98 -5.10
C ILE A 137 9.18 18.95 -6.28
N ASP A 138 8.76 20.20 -6.08
CA ASP A 138 8.92 21.25 -7.09
C ASP A 138 10.42 21.50 -7.33
N ALA A 139 10.88 21.33 -8.57
CA ALA A 139 12.31 21.43 -8.89
C ALA A 139 12.84 22.88 -8.81
N ASN A 140 11.97 23.87 -9.02
CA ASN A 140 12.33 25.30 -9.01
C ASN A 140 12.41 25.82 -7.57
N LYS A 141 11.37 25.54 -6.77
CA LYS A 141 11.27 25.99 -5.37
C LYS A 141 12.03 25.09 -4.39
N LYS A 142 12.26 23.82 -4.76
CA LYS A 142 12.82 22.76 -3.90
C LYS A 142 11.96 22.45 -2.69
N GLU A 143 10.65 22.57 -2.85
CA GLU A 143 9.64 22.37 -1.82
C GLU A 143 8.78 21.14 -2.15
N LEU A 144 8.30 20.45 -1.13
CA LEU A 144 7.40 19.31 -1.30
C LEU A 144 6.04 19.80 -1.79
N ALA A 145 5.70 19.55 -3.05
CA ALA A 145 4.41 19.93 -3.61
C ALA A 145 3.32 18.91 -3.28
N TRP A 146 3.65 17.62 -3.31
CA TRP A 146 2.71 16.54 -3.02
C TRP A 146 3.43 15.33 -2.42
N GLN A 147 2.76 14.64 -1.50
CA GLN A 147 3.20 13.37 -0.93
C GLN A 147 2.06 12.37 -0.94
N GLY A 148 2.34 11.18 -1.44
CA GLY A 148 1.48 10.02 -1.35
C GLY A 148 2.04 9.01 -0.36
N MET A 149 1.19 8.45 0.50
CA MET A 149 1.51 7.39 1.45
C MET A 149 0.60 6.19 1.21
N GLY A 150 1.18 5.03 0.96
CA GLY A 150 0.47 3.74 0.89
C GLY A 150 0.98 2.79 1.95
N THR A 151 0.08 2.28 2.79
CA THR A 151 0.39 1.32 3.87
C THR A 151 -0.35 0.02 3.67
N GLY A 152 0.34 -1.11 3.87
CA GLY A 152 -0.31 -2.41 3.85
C GLY A 152 0.63 -3.57 4.14
N ALA A 153 0.07 -4.77 4.25
CA ALA A 153 0.86 -5.98 4.43
C ALA A 153 1.79 -6.19 3.22
N LEU A 154 3.06 -6.45 3.50
CA LEU A 154 4.01 -6.90 2.49
C LEU A 154 3.71 -8.36 2.13
N ALA A 155 3.91 -8.72 0.86
CA ALA A 155 3.73 -10.09 0.42
C ALA A 155 4.69 -11.00 1.20
N SER A 156 4.14 -11.82 2.09
CA SER A 156 4.88 -12.85 2.82
C SER A 156 5.07 -14.05 1.90
N SER A 157 5.96 -13.95 0.92
CA SER A 157 6.24 -15.06 0.02
C SER A 157 7.61 -14.95 -0.62
N ASN A 158 8.34 -16.06 -0.65
CA ASN A 158 9.51 -16.28 -1.50
C ASN A 158 9.22 -16.17 -3.02
N ASP A 159 7.98 -15.82 -3.39
CA ASP A 159 7.49 -15.65 -4.75
C ASP A 159 7.74 -14.22 -5.23
N ILE A 160 8.69 -14.08 -6.16
CA ILE A 160 9.11 -12.81 -6.73
C ILE A 160 7.98 -12.13 -7.51
N SER A 161 7.15 -12.90 -8.21
CA SER A 161 6.06 -12.35 -9.02
C SER A 161 4.98 -11.72 -8.15
N LYS A 162 4.66 -12.32 -7.00
CA LYS A 162 3.73 -11.73 -6.03
C LYS A 162 4.28 -10.45 -5.43
N LYS A 163 5.57 -10.39 -5.14
CA LYS A 163 6.23 -9.18 -4.63
C LYS A 163 6.19 -8.04 -5.65
N GLU A 164 6.46 -8.34 -6.92
CA GLU A 164 6.37 -7.36 -8.01
C GLU A 164 4.96 -6.83 -8.20
N ALA A 165 3.96 -7.72 -8.23
CA ALA A 165 2.56 -7.34 -8.32
C ALA A 165 2.16 -6.44 -7.13
N ARG A 166 2.63 -6.78 -5.92
CA ARG A 166 2.37 -6.00 -4.72
C ARG A 166 2.99 -4.60 -4.77
N ILE A 167 4.24 -4.48 -5.20
CA ILE A 167 4.89 -3.17 -5.38
C ILE A 167 4.11 -2.32 -6.39
N LYS A 168 3.72 -2.92 -7.52
CA LYS A 168 2.93 -2.23 -8.54
C LYS A 168 1.59 -1.76 -7.98
N GLU A 169 0.88 -2.61 -7.24
CA GLU A 169 -0.37 -2.25 -6.58
C GLU A 169 -0.21 -1.05 -5.65
N PHE A 170 0.80 -1.04 -4.77
CA PHE A 170 1.08 0.10 -3.90
C PHE A 170 1.28 1.39 -4.70
N VAL A 171 2.12 1.34 -5.72
CA VAL A 171 2.42 2.53 -6.53
C VAL A 171 1.17 3.02 -7.26
N THR A 172 0.42 2.13 -7.92
CA THR A 172 -0.79 2.49 -8.65
C THR A 172 -1.86 3.08 -7.74
N GLU A 173 -2.10 2.49 -6.57
CA GLU A 173 -3.06 2.99 -5.60
C GLU A 173 -2.64 4.37 -5.04
N ILE A 174 -1.34 4.57 -4.76
CA ILE A 174 -0.82 5.86 -4.31
C ILE A 174 -0.95 6.91 -5.42
N MET A 175 -0.49 6.59 -6.63
CA MET A 175 -0.49 7.50 -7.78
C MET A 175 -1.91 7.76 -8.32
N ALA A 176 -2.90 6.94 -7.98
CA ALA A 176 -4.31 7.22 -8.26
C ALA A 176 -4.81 8.49 -7.54
N LYS A 177 -4.17 8.89 -6.42
CA LYS A 177 -4.47 10.14 -5.70
C LYS A 177 -3.79 11.38 -6.29
N TYR A 178 -2.99 11.22 -7.34
CA TYR A 178 -2.32 12.31 -8.04
C TYR A 178 -2.87 12.47 -9.48
N PRO A 179 -3.09 13.70 -9.99
CA PRO A 179 -2.99 14.96 -9.29
C PRO A 179 -4.09 15.10 -8.22
N PRO A 180 -3.86 15.89 -7.16
CA PRO A 180 -4.91 16.18 -6.21
C PRO A 180 -6.06 16.91 -6.94
N MET A 181 -7.28 16.43 -6.76
CA MET A 181 -8.45 17.19 -7.16
C MET A 181 -8.58 18.38 -6.19
N ALA A 182 -8.68 19.59 -6.73
CA ALA A 182 -9.20 20.70 -5.95
C ALA A 182 -10.61 20.32 -5.49
N GLU A 183 -10.81 20.24 -4.18
CA GLU A 183 -12.14 20.13 -3.56
C GLU A 183 -12.95 21.40 -3.77
#